data_AF-A0A7C4IIU6-F1
#
_entry.id   AF-A0A7C4IIU6-F1
#
_cell.length_a   1.000
_cell.length_b   1.000
_cell.length_c   1.000
_cell.angle_alpha   90.00
_cell.angle_beta   90.00
_cell.angle_gamma   90.00
#
_symmetry.space_group_name_H-M   'P 1'
#
loop_
_entity.id
_entity.type
_entity.pdbx_description
1 polymer ?
#
loop_
_entity_poly.entity_id
_entity_poly.type
_entity_poly.pdbx_seq_one_letter_code
_entity_poly.pdbx_strand_id
1 'polypeptide(L)'
;VLVICTMTYLRHPDFADRARATKEEVAKIGVTDAPPAYRTEEIGGQKWFEDKTTVPQLQRQQITSVGLRHLLPVGLSGLFLLIMVLGLFAGDGNHLHSWSSIFIQDIVIPLRGGKPLSPQSHLTLLRLSVVGCATFAFLFSALVPLKVPIWMWWAITGAIYNAGAGAVIIGGLYWRRATAAGAWTAMALGSTLAVGAILLDYFWKDMVKALGASGSGDSYVGPVILGIELPQRMWLNPQWHGFIVMCIAASTFYIVSRLTCREPFDMDWLLHRGKWRVAADHTGEAEAEHVPLLDRLIGVDKLFTRRDRWVASIIFWWSMFCVILNGALVLWHYGVGQIWPAVQMENRAWAWFWLIYGLVIPFLFAAFTLVWFGIGGAIDLKDFFRTLGTMKRDAHDDGSVRRPIPVAAAGDAEEATIKTRR
;
A
#
# COMPACT_ATOMS: atom_id res chain seq x y z
N VAL A 1 1.77 11.89 13.91
CA VAL A 1 2.14 12.82 15.00
C VAL A 1 2.44 14.24 14.50
N LEU A 2 3.34 14.47 13.54
CA LEU A 2 3.69 15.82 13.08
C LEU A 2 2.49 16.68 12.64
N VAL A 3 1.51 16.08 11.96
CA VAL A 3 0.24 16.73 11.61
C VAL A 3 -0.51 17.19 12.87
N ILE A 4 -0.59 16.34 13.90
CA ILE A 4 -1.26 16.66 15.17
C ILE A 4 -0.51 17.80 15.86
N CYS A 5 0.82 17.75 15.96
CA CYS A 5 1.63 18.83 16.53
C CYS A 5 1.41 20.15 15.79
N THR A 6 1.33 20.11 14.46
CA THR A 6 1.06 21.29 13.64
C THR A 6 -0.35 21.83 13.88
N MET A 7 -1.35 20.95 13.98
CA MET A 7 -2.72 21.36 14.29
C MET A 7 -2.85 21.94 15.71
N THR A 8 -2.17 21.36 16.69
CA THR A 8 -2.09 21.90 18.05
C THR A 8 -1.42 23.26 18.05
N TYR A 9 -0.29 23.41 17.35
CA TYR A 9 0.39 24.70 17.17
C TYR A 9 -0.53 25.76 16.58
N LEU A 10 -1.35 25.40 15.60
CA LEU A 10 -2.25 26.34 14.93
C LEU A 10 -3.49 26.73 15.78
N ARG A 11 -3.88 25.92 16.76
CA ARG A 11 -5.14 26.09 17.51
C ARG A 11 -4.98 26.47 18.97
N HIS A 12 -3.89 26.06 19.62
CA HIS A 12 -3.75 26.29 21.05
C HIS A 12 -3.59 27.79 21.35
N PRO A 13 -4.31 28.34 22.34
CA PRO A 13 -4.23 29.76 22.69
C PRO A 13 -2.79 30.25 22.95
N ASP A 14 -1.98 29.44 23.64
CA ASP A 14 -0.57 29.74 23.94
C ASP A 14 0.31 29.97 22.71
N PHE A 15 -0.11 29.49 21.53
CA PHE A 15 0.63 29.65 20.28
C PHE A 15 -0.04 30.65 19.33
N ALA A 16 -1.13 31.32 19.73
CA ALA A 16 -1.93 32.16 18.84
C ALA A 16 -1.09 33.23 18.11
N ASP A 17 -0.18 33.89 18.82
CA ASP A 17 0.70 34.91 18.25
C ASP A 17 1.72 34.33 17.26
N ARG A 18 2.33 33.20 17.62
CA ARG A 18 3.33 32.52 16.77
C ARG A 18 2.69 31.92 15.51
N ALA A 19 1.50 31.34 15.66
CA ALA A 19 0.76 30.70 14.59
C ALA A 19 0.17 31.69 13.57
N ARG A 20 0.08 32.98 13.91
CA ARG A 20 -0.51 34.02 13.05
C ARG A 20 0.17 34.11 11.68
N ALA A 21 1.51 34.20 11.67
CA ALA A 21 2.30 34.26 10.43
C ALA A 21 2.09 33.01 9.56
N THR A 22 1.98 31.84 10.19
CA THR A 22 1.68 30.59 9.51
C THR A 22 0.29 30.60 8.86
N LYS A 23 -0.73 31.08 9.58
CA LYS A 23 -2.11 31.18 9.06
C LYS A 23 -2.21 32.16 7.88
N GLU A 24 -1.51 33.29 7.97
CA GLU A 24 -1.45 34.29 6.89
C GLU A 24 -0.75 33.75 5.65
N GLU A 25 0.36 33.01 5.79
CA GLU A 25 1.05 32.38 4.67
C GLU A 25 0.16 31.33 3.99
N VAL A 26 -0.51 30.49 4.79
CA VAL A 26 -1.43 29.48 4.27
C VAL A 26 -2.60 30.13 3.51
N ALA A 27 -3.15 31.23 4.01
CA ALA A 27 -4.25 31.94 3.36
C ALA A 27 -3.91 32.50 1.96
N LYS A 28 -2.62 32.75 1.68
CA LYS A 28 -2.13 33.24 0.38
C LYS A 28 -1.97 32.14 -0.68
N ILE A 29 -1.95 30.87 -0.28
CA ILE A 29 -1.75 29.75 -1.19
C ILE A 29 -2.97 29.62 -2.11
N GLY A 30 -2.73 29.65 -3.43
CA GLY A 30 -3.75 29.42 -4.46
C GLY A 30 -4.72 30.57 -4.71
N VAL A 31 -4.46 31.77 -4.16
CA VAL A 31 -5.24 32.99 -4.42
C VAL A 31 -4.40 33.92 -5.29
N THR A 32 -4.81 34.18 -6.52
CA THR A 32 -4.02 35.03 -7.44
C THR A 32 -4.40 36.51 -7.39
N ASP A 33 -5.64 36.94 -7.07
CA ASP A 33 -6.05 38.35 -7.31
C ASP A 33 -7.11 38.99 -6.38
N ALA A 34 -7.25 38.63 -5.09
CA ALA A 34 -8.18 39.34 -4.19
C ALA A 34 -7.64 39.55 -2.77
N PRO A 35 -7.91 40.71 -2.11
CA PRO A 35 -7.59 40.88 -0.70
C PRO A 35 -8.37 39.83 0.10
N PRO A 36 -7.77 39.26 1.16
CA PRO A 36 -8.37 38.14 1.86
C PRO A 36 -9.70 38.58 2.48
N ALA A 37 -10.82 38.13 1.91
CA ALA A 37 -12.05 38.07 2.68
C ALA A 37 -11.74 37.14 3.84
N TYR A 38 -11.62 37.72 5.04
CA TYR A 38 -11.37 37.02 6.29
C TYR A 38 -12.42 35.92 6.43
N ARG A 39 -12.06 34.69 6.05
CA ARG A 39 -12.93 33.54 6.22
C ARG A 39 -12.82 33.18 7.70
N THR A 40 -13.86 33.48 8.45
CA THR A 40 -14.05 33.19 9.88
C THR A 40 -14.12 31.69 10.22
N GLU A 41 -13.83 30.81 9.26
CA GLU A 41 -13.83 29.38 9.50
C GLU A 41 -12.58 28.97 10.27
N GLU A 42 -12.78 28.36 11.44
CA GLU A 42 -11.71 27.77 12.24
C GLU A 42 -10.92 26.76 11.40
N ILE A 43 -9.66 27.09 11.16
CA ILE A 43 -8.69 26.22 10.51
C ILE A 43 -8.68 24.86 11.25
N GLY A 44 -9.23 23.85 10.58
CA GLY A 44 -9.25 22.47 11.02
C GLY A 44 -10.46 21.98 11.85
N GLY A 45 -11.58 22.70 11.91
CA GLY A 45 -12.86 22.12 12.36
C GLY A 45 -13.29 20.90 11.50
N GLN A 46 -14.29 20.10 11.91
CA GLN A 46 -14.80 19.02 11.04
C GLN A 46 -15.30 19.56 9.68
N LYS A 47 -15.91 20.74 9.67
CA LYS A 47 -16.31 21.49 8.46
C LYS A 47 -15.12 21.88 7.56
N TRP A 48 -13.92 22.00 8.13
CA TRP A 48 -12.68 22.18 7.38
C TRP A 48 -12.23 20.88 6.68
N PHE A 49 -12.89 19.75 6.85
CA PHE A 49 -12.71 18.59 5.96
C PHE A 49 -13.81 18.52 4.88
N GLU A 50 -14.80 19.43 4.93
CA GLU A 50 -16.01 19.41 4.12
C GLU A 50 -16.03 20.51 3.03
N ASP A 51 -15.18 21.56 3.12
CA ASP A 51 -15.14 22.65 2.10
C ASP A 51 -14.76 22.13 0.70
N LYS A 52 -15.46 22.67 -0.32
CA LYS A 52 -15.78 22.04 -1.62
C LYS A 52 -15.04 22.63 -2.83
N THR A 53 -14.02 23.48 -2.63
CA THR A 53 -13.26 24.15 -3.72
C THR A 53 -11.77 23.76 -3.76
N THR A 54 -11.09 23.93 -4.90
CA THR A 54 -9.70 23.48 -5.13
C THR A 54 -8.67 24.27 -4.29
N VAL A 55 -8.92 25.55 -4.05
CA VAL A 55 -8.01 26.45 -3.30
C VAL A 55 -7.90 26.03 -1.82
N PRO A 56 -9.00 25.79 -1.07
CA PRO A 56 -8.95 25.20 0.27
C PRO A 56 -8.24 23.85 0.33
N GLN A 57 -8.34 23.03 -0.72
CA GLN A 57 -7.70 21.72 -0.77
C GLN A 57 -6.17 21.82 -0.87
N LEU A 58 -5.66 22.75 -1.66
CA LEU A 58 -4.21 23.05 -1.75
C LEU A 58 -3.68 23.56 -0.41
N GLN A 59 -4.39 24.51 0.22
CA GLN A 59 -4.06 25.03 1.54
C GLN A 59 -3.99 23.92 2.60
N ARG A 60 -4.96 22.99 2.59
CA ARG A 60 -4.99 21.81 3.49
C ARG A 60 -3.80 20.88 3.32
N GLN A 61 -3.36 20.64 2.09
CA GLN A 61 -2.22 19.74 1.85
C GLN A 61 -0.90 20.38 2.30
N GLN A 62 -0.77 21.70 2.15
CA GLN A 62 0.46 22.42 2.46
C GLN A 62 0.55 22.89 3.92
N ILE A 63 -0.57 22.95 4.66
CA ILE A 63 -0.61 23.47 6.03
C ILE A 63 0.37 22.79 6.99
N THR A 64 0.58 21.48 6.84
CA THR A 64 1.50 20.74 7.71
C THR A 64 2.93 21.16 7.42
N SER A 65 3.32 21.23 6.14
CA SER A 65 4.67 21.62 5.74
C SER A 65 4.97 23.08 6.12
N VAL A 66 4.03 23.99 5.86
CA VAL A 66 4.17 25.40 6.24
C VAL A 66 4.19 25.56 7.76
N GLY A 67 3.33 24.85 8.49
CA GLY A 67 3.31 24.89 9.95
C GLY A 67 4.58 24.33 10.58
N LEU A 68 5.12 23.23 10.08
CA LEU A 68 6.39 22.68 10.56
C LEU A 68 7.56 23.63 10.33
N ARG A 69 7.58 24.36 9.19
CA ARG A 69 8.60 25.37 8.91
C ARG A 69 8.65 26.48 9.96
N HIS A 70 7.49 26.93 10.44
CA HIS A 70 7.39 27.97 11.49
C HIS A 70 7.56 27.40 12.91
N LEU A 71 7.22 26.13 13.10
CA LEU A 71 7.32 25.46 14.40
C LEU A 71 8.76 25.06 14.74
N LEU A 72 9.52 24.59 13.74
CA LEU A 72 10.85 23.99 13.94
C LEU A 72 11.98 25.04 13.84
N PRO A 73 12.98 24.98 14.75
CA PRO A 73 14.22 25.75 14.61
C PRO A 73 14.96 25.46 13.30
N VAL A 74 15.68 26.44 12.77
CA VAL A 74 16.36 26.35 11.44
C VAL A 74 17.18 25.07 11.27
N GLY A 75 17.96 24.65 12.28
CA GLY A 75 18.74 23.42 12.22
C GLY A 75 17.90 22.13 12.18
N LEU A 76 16.81 22.07 12.96
CA LEU A 76 15.88 20.92 12.94
C LEU A 76 15.05 20.89 11.66
N SER A 77 14.68 22.05 11.11
CA SER A 77 14.03 22.17 9.80
C SER A 77 14.93 21.66 8.68
N GLY A 78 16.23 21.99 8.71
CA GLY A 78 17.22 21.48 7.76
C GLY A 78 17.39 19.96 7.87
N LEU A 79 17.51 19.43 9.09
CA LEU A 79 17.59 17.98 9.32
C LEU A 79 16.31 17.25 8.86
N PHE A 80 15.14 17.83 9.13
CA PHE A 80 13.87 17.29 8.67
C PHE A 80 13.80 17.25 7.13
N LEU A 81 14.20 18.33 6.45
CA LEU A 81 14.26 18.37 5.00
C LEU A 81 15.22 17.31 4.44
N LEU A 82 16.39 17.14 5.05
CA LEU A 82 17.35 16.10 4.67
C LEU A 82 16.72 14.70 4.77
N ILE A 83 16.04 14.39 5.88
CA ILE A 83 15.35 13.11 6.06
C ILE A 83 14.28 12.90 4.99
N MET A 84 13.50 13.93 4.65
CA MET A 84 12.48 13.84 3.59
C MET A 84 13.11 13.57 2.22
N VAL A 85 14.21 14.24 1.88
CA VAL A 85 14.93 14.02 0.61
C VAL A 85 15.55 12.63 0.54
N LEU A 86 16.19 12.17 1.62
CA LEU A 86 16.75 10.83 1.69
C LEU A 86 15.66 9.75 1.60
N GLY A 87 14.52 9.98 2.27
CA GLY A 87 13.35 9.11 2.18
C GLY A 87 12.77 9.06 0.77
N LEU A 88 12.73 10.20 0.06
CA LEU A 88 12.32 10.27 -1.33
C LEU A 88 13.27 9.47 -2.23
N PHE A 89 14.59 9.61 -2.07
CA PHE A 89 15.55 8.82 -2.86
C PHE A 89 15.45 7.32 -2.59
N ALA A 90 15.27 6.92 -1.34
CA ALA A 90 15.12 5.51 -0.96
C ALA A 90 13.80 4.91 -1.50
N GLY A 91 12.69 5.65 -1.40
CA GLY A 91 11.38 5.21 -1.87
C GLY A 91 11.28 5.21 -3.39
N ASP A 92 11.45 6.38 -4.01
CA ASP A 92 11.25 6.57 -5.45
C ASP A 92 12.28 5.80 -6.28
N GLY A 93 13.52 5.68 -5.80
CA GLY A 93 14.54 4.85 -6.46
C GLY A 93 14.13 3.38 -6.56
N ASN A 94 13.56 2.82 -5.49
CA ASN A 94 13.06 1.44 -5.47
C ASN A 94 11.81 1.28 -6.35
N HIS A 95 10.88 2.25 -6.33
CA HIS A 95 9.70 2.22 -7.19
C HIS A 95 10.05 2.28 -8.67
N LEU A 96 10.93 3.19 -9.07
CA LEU A 96 11.41 3.28 -10.45
C LEU A 96 12.10 1.99 -10.88
N HIS A 97 12.95 1.41 -10.03
CA HIS A 97 13.59 0.14 -10.35
C HIS A 97 12.57 -0.99 -10.58
N SER A 98 11.59 -1.10 -9.68
CA SER A 98 10.55 -2.14 -9.73
C SER A 98 9.62 -1.97 -10.94
N TRP A 99 9.09 -0.77 -11.19
CA TRP A 99 8.21 -0.54 -12.34
C TRP A 99 8.94 -0.72 -13.66
N SER A 100 10.20 -0.28 -13.75
CA SER A 100 10.98 -0.45 -14.96
C SER A 100 11.37 -1.89 -15.22
N SER A 101 11.67 -2.69 -14.20
CA SER A 101 11.94 -4.12 -14.38
C SER A 101 10.68 -4.89 -14.79
N ILE A 102 9.54 -4.63 -14.13
CA ILE A 102 8.23 -5.20 -14.49
C ILE A 102 7.87 -4.83 -15.93
N PHE A 103 8.04 -3.57 -16.34
CA PHE A 103 7.78 -3.16 -17.72
C PHE A 103 8.60 -3.97 -18.73
N ILE A 104 9.89 -4.19 -18.46
CA ILE A 104 10.73 -4.97 -19.37
C ILE A 104 10.39 -6.46 -19.34
N GLN A 105 10.19 -7.04 -18.15
CA GLN A 105 9.98 -8.47 -17.96
C GLN A 105 8.59 -8.93 -18.36
N ASP A 106 7.55 -8.16 -18.03
CA ASP A 106 6.16 -8.59 -18.16
C ASP A 106 5.49 -8.05 -19.42
N ILE A 107 6.05 -7.00 -20.04
CA ILE A 107 5.49 -6.39 -21.25
C ILE A 107 6.46 -6.56 -22.43
N VAL A 108 7.66 -6.00 -22.35
CA VAL A 108 8.56 -5.94 -23.52
C VAL A 108 9.07 -7.32 -23.94
N ILE A 109 9.52 -8.16 -23.00
CA ILE A 109 10.03 -9.50 -23.33
C ILE A 109 8.93 -10.42 -23.90
N PRO A 110 7.72 -10.52 -23.29
CA PRO A 110 6.61 -11.29 -23.85
C PRO A 110 6.19 -10.82 -25.24
N LEU A 111 6.10 -9.49 -25.47
CA LEU A 111 5.78 -8.93 -26.79
C LEU A 111 6.86 -9.23 -27.86
N ARG A 112 8.10 -9.47 -27.43
CA ARG A 112 9.20 -9.93 -28.29
C ARG A 112 9.22 -11.44 -28.51
N GLY A 113 8.17 -12.15 -28.09
CA GLY A 113 8.04 -13.60 -28.22
C GLY A 113 8.84 -14.39 -27.19
N GLY A 114 9.14 -13.80 -26.03
CA GLY A 114 9.78 -14.49 -24.89
C GLY A 114 11.26 -14.81 -25.08
N LYS A 115 11.90 -14.34 -26.16
CA LYS A 115 13.32 -14.62 -26.43
C LYS A 115 14.22 -13.86 -25.46
N PRO A 116 15.15 -14.54 -24.77
CA PRO A 116 16.05 -13.88 -23.82
C PRO A 116 16.90 -12.83 -24.53
N LEU A 117 17.07 -11.69 -23.89
CA LEU A 117 17.94 -10.61 -24.34
C LEU A 117 19.39 -10.93 -23.96
N SER A 118 20.34 -10.43 -24.77
CA SER A 118 21.73 -10.40 -24.31
C SER A 118 21.83 -9.58 -23.01
N PRO A 119 22.72 -9.91 -22.06
CA PRO A 119 22.82 -9.19 -20.80
C PRO A 119 23.05 -7.68 -20.96
N GLN A 120 23.88 -7.27 -21.93
CA GLN A 120 24.16 -5.87 -22.20
C GLN A 120 22.94 -5.12 -22.76
N SER A 121 22.22 -5.74 -23.70
CA SER A 121 20.99 -5.17 -24.25
C SER A 121 19.91 -5.09 -23.17
N HIS A 122 19.81 -6.11 -22.31
CA HIS A 122 18.84 -6.13 -21.21
C HIS A 122 19.11 -5.00 -20.21
N LEU A 123 20.36 -4.82 -19.78
CA LEU A 123 20.73 -3.73 -18.85
C LEU A 123 20.52 -2.34 -19.46
N THR A 124 20.82 -2.18 -20.74
CA THR A 124 20.58 -0.91 -21.46
C THR A 124 19.09 -0.60 -21.51
N LEU A 125 18.28 -1.59 -21.85
CA LEU A 125 16.82 -1.45 -21.94
C LEU A 125 16.20 -1.16 -20.55
N LEU A 126 16.69 -1.79 -19.49
CA LEU A 126 16.28 -1.47 -18.11
C LEU A 126 16.61 -0.02 -17.74
N ARG A 127 17.81 0.47 -18.05
CA ARG A 127 18.20 1.87 -17.78
C ARG A 127 17.34 2.87 -18.57
N LEU A 128 17.05 2.57 -19.83
CA LEU A 128 16.15 3.40 -20.65
C LEU A 128 14.72 3.38 -20.10
N SER A 129 14.25 2.23 -19.63
CA SER A 129 12.95 2.08 -18.96
C SER A 129 12.87 2.95 -17.71
N VAL A 130 13.93 2.99 -16.88
CA VAL A 130 14.01 3.88 -15.70
C VAL A 130 13.87 5.34 -16.10
N VAL A 131 14.61 5.79 -17.11
CA VAL A 131 14.51 7.18 -17.61
C VAL A 131 13.11 7.47 -18.15
N GLY A 132 12.51 6.53 -18.88
CA GLY A 132 11.14 6.64 -19.41
C GLY A 132 10.09 6.76 -18.29
N CYS A 133 10.12 5.87 -17.30
CA CYS A 133 9.23 5.91 -16.15
C CYS A 133 9.38 7.21 -15.35
N ALA A 134 10.62 7.67 -15.12
CA ALA A 134 10.87 8.93 -14.41
C ALA A 134 10.36 10.14 -15.20
N THR A 135 10.57 10.16 -16.52
CA THR A 135 10.08 11.23 -17.40
C THR A 135 8.55 11.27 -17.41
N PHE A 136 7.90 10.10 -17.52
CA PHE A 136 6.45 10.01 -17.43
C PHE A 136 5.92 10.52 -16.10
N ALA A 137 6.48 10.07 -14.98
CA ALA A 137 6.07 10.51 -13.64
C ALA A 137 6.23 12.03 -13.48
N PHE A 138 7.36 12.59 -13.92
CA PHE A 138 7.60 14.04 -13.89
C PHE A 138 6.57 14.82 -14.72
N LEU A 139 6.35 14.42 -15.99
CA LEU A 139 5.40 15.09 -16.87
C LEU A 139 3.97 14.97 -16.35
N PHE A 140 3.57 13.79 -15.87
CA PHE A 140 2.26 13.58 -15.30
C PHE A 140 2.04 14.44 -14.06
N SER A 141 3.00 14.48 -13.14
CA SER A 141 2.95 15.35 -11.95
C SER A 141 2.94 16.84 -12.29
N ALA A 142 3.62 17.27 -13.36
CA ALA A 142 3.64 18.67 -13.78
C ALA A 142 2.34 19.10 -14.49
N LEU A 143 1.70 18.20 -15.24
CA LEU A 143 0.56 18.52 -16.10
C LEU A 143 -0.80 18.23 -15.45
N VAL A 144 -0.88 17.32 -14.48
CA VAL A 144 -2.15 16.88 -13.87
C VAL A 144 -2.31 17.47 -12.47
N PRO A 145 -3.16 18.51 -12.29
CA PRO A 145 -3.39 19.10 -10.99
C PRO A 145 -4.21 18.14 -10.10
N LEU A 146 -3.75 17.95 -8.87
CA LEU A 146 -4.43 17.11 -7.89
C LEU A 146 -5.66 17.86 -7.31
N LYS A 147 -6.86 17.51 -7.77
CA LYS A 147 -8.13 18.14 -7.35
C LYS A 147 -8.75 17.55 -6.06
N VAL A 148 -8.23 16.42 -5.59
CA VAL A 148 -8.72 15.66 -4.43
C VAL A 148 -7.60 15.44 -3.40
N PRO A 149 -7.88 15.14 -2.13
CA PRO A 149 -6.87 14.71 -1.18
C PRO A 149 -6.02 13.55 -1.74
N ILE A 150 -4.69 13.61 -1.56
CA ILE A 150 -3.77 12.61 -2.13
C ILE A 150 -4.11 11.17 -1.72
N TRP A 151 -4.57 10.96 -0.48
CA TRP A 151 -5.03 9.65 0.00
C TRP A 151 -6.25 9.12 -0.76
N MET A 152 -7.19 10.00 -1.13
CA MET A 152 -8.35 9.61 -1.94
C MET A 152 -7.95 9.31 -3.39
N TRP A 153 -7.00 10.08 -3.93
CA TRP A 153 -6.41 9.80 -5.22
C TRP A 153 -5.74 8.42 -5.26
N TRP A 154 -4.94 8.09 -4.24
CA TRP A 154 -4.31 6.78 -4.09
C TRP A 154 -5.33 5.65 -3.97
N ALA A 155 -6.42 5.85 -3.22
CA ALA A 155 -7.46 4.84 -3.07
C ALA A 155 -8.10 4.47 -4.41
N ILE A 156 -8.52 5.45 -5.21
CA ILE A 156 -9.23 5.17 -6.46
C ILE A 156 -8.32 4.73 -7.59
N THR A 157 -7.12 5.31 -7.71
CA THR A 157 -6.13 4.88 -8.72
C THR A 157 -5.54 3.50 -8.38
N GLY A 158 -5.29 3.24 -7.09
CA GLY A 158 -4.87 1.92 -6.62
C GLY A 158 -5.93 0.85 -6.88
N ALA A 159 -7.22 1.19 -6.80
CA ALA A 159 -8.31 0.26 -7.11
C ALA A 159 -8.31 -0.23 -8.56
N ILE A 160 -7.72 0.50 -9.51
CA ILE A 160 -7.62 0.06 -10.92
C ILE A 160 -6.94 -1.31 -11.00
N TYR A 161 -5.92 -1.55 -10.19
CA TYR A 161 -5.19 -2.81 -10.15
C TYR A 161 -5.59 -3.68 -8.96
N ASN A 162 -5.62 -3.12 -7.75
CA ASN A 162 -5.83 -3.89 -6.53
C ASN A 162 -7.24 -4.49 -6.42
N ALA A 163 -8.24 -3.98 -7.15
CA ALA A 163 -9.58 -4.54 -7.15
C ALA A 163 -9.59 -6.02 -7.53
N GLY A 164 -8.97 -6.37 -8.66
CA GLY A 164 -8.87 -7.74 -9.13
C GLY A 164 -7.68 -8.49 -8.52
N ALA A 165 -6.52 -7.82 -8.42
CA ALA A 165 -5.25 -8.48 -8.09
C ALA A 165 -5.30 -9.18 -6.73
N GLY A 166 -5.92 -8.58 -5.71
CA GLY A 166 -6.05 -9.19 -4.39
C GLY A 166 -6.79 -10.52 -4.42
N ALA A 167 -7.92 -10.59 -5.12
CA ALA A 167 -8.68 -11.82 -5.28
C ALA A 167 -7.92 -12.88 -6.09
N VAL A 168 -7.21 -12.46 -7.13
CA VAL A 168 -6.42 -13.35 -8.00
C VAL A 168 -5.23 -13.95 -7.26
N ILE A 169 -4.47 -13.15 -6.49
CA ILE A 169 -3.31 -13.62 -5.74
C ILE A 169 -3.75 -14.60 -4.65
N ILE A 170 -4.73 -14.20 -3.82
CA ILE A 170 -5.23 -15.05 -2.73
C ILE A 170 -5.86 -16.33 -3.31
N GLY A 171 -6.68 -16.19 -4.35
CA GLY A 171 -7.32 -17.32 -5.01
C GLY A 171 -6.30 -18.26 -5.66
N GLY A 172 -5.34 -17.73 -6.40
CA GLY A 172 -4.32 -18.53 -7.09
C GLY A 172 -3.40 -19.31 -6.15
N LEU A 173 -3.07 -18.72 -4.99
CA LEU A 173 -2.15 -19.36 -4.02
C LEU A 173 -2.84 -20.29 -3.02
N TYR A 174 -4.14 -20.10 -2.76
CA TYR A 174 -4.82 -20.82 -1.67
C TYR A 174 -6.10 -21.55 -2.09
N TRP A 175 -6.58 -21.38 -3.33
CA TRP A 175 -7.83 -21.98 -3.78
C TRP A 175 -7.66 -22.85 -5.01
N ARG A 176 -7.75 -24.18 -4.81
CA ARG A 176 -7.67 -25.21 -5.86
C ARG A 176 -8.65 -25.09 -7.02
N ARG A 177 -9.66 -24.21 -6.93
CA ARG A 177 -10.65 -23.97 -8.00
C ARG A 177 -10.51 -22.62 -8.67
N ALA A 178 -9.47 -21.85 -8.35
CA ALA A 178 -9.14 -20.63 -9.07
C ALA A 178 -8.85 -20.94 -10.54
N THR A 179 -9.38 -20.12 -11.45
CA THR A 179 -9.23 -20.31 -12.89
C THR A 179 -8.72 -19.04 -13.55
N ALA A 180 -8.01 -19.19 -14.68
CA ALA A 180 -7.58 -18.05 -15.49
C ALA A 180 -8.77 -17.20 -15.98
N ALA A 181 -9.90 -17.83 -16.32
CA ALA A 181 -11.12 -17.10 -16.69
C ALA A 181 -11.64 -16.23 -15.55
N GLY A 182 -11.70 -16.76 -14.32
CA GLY A 182 -12.10 -15.96 -13.15
C GLY A 182 -11.14 -14.82 -12.88
N ALA A 183 -9.83 -15.06 -13.04
CA ALA A 183 -8.81 -14.02 -12.88
C ALA A 183 -8.98 -12.88 -13.90
N TRP A 184 -9.11 -13.21 -15.19
CA TRP A 184 -9.31 -12.21 -16.24
C TRP A 184 -10.59 -11.41 -16.04
N THR A 185 -11.71 -12.07 -15.67
CA THR A 185 -12.97 -11.36 -15.41
C THR A 185 -12.82 -10.39 -14.24
N ALA A 186 -12.21 -10.82 -13.13
CA ALA A 186 -12.02 -9.98 -11.96
C ALA A 186 -11.11 -8.77 -12.23
N MET A 187 -10.00 -8.99 -12.96
CA MET A 187 -9.09 -7.92 -13.36
C MET A 187 -9.78 -6.93 -14.30
N ALA A 188 -10.39 -7.41 -15.40
CA ALA A 188 -11.03 -6.56 -16.39
C ALA A 188 -12.20 -5.76 -15.79
N LEU A 189 -13.08 -6.43 -15.03
CA LEU A 189 -14.22 -5.77 -14.39
C LEU A 189 -13.77 -4.79 -13.31
N GLY A 190 -12.82 -5.18 -12.46
CA GLY A 190 -12.26 -4.31 -11.41
C GLY A 190 -11.65 -3.04 -12.00
N SER A 191 -10.77 -3.17 -12.99
CA SER A 191 -10.15 -2.03 -13.66
C SER A 191 -11.17 -1.14 -14.36
N THR A 192 -12.14 -1.73 -15.08
CA THR A 192 -13.17 -0.98 -15.80
C THR A 192 -14.05 -0.17 -14.86
N LEU A 193 -14.50 -0.78 -13.76
CA LEU A 193 -15.34 -0.08 -12.77
C LEU A 193 -14.55 1.01 -12.02
N ALA A 194 -13.28 0.78 -11.70
CA ALA A 194 -12.43 1.78 -11.07
C ALA A 194 -12.19 2.98 -12.00
N VAL A 195 -11.84 2.75 -13.26
CA VAL A 195 -11.70 3.83 -14.26
C VAL A 195 -13.03 4.54 -14.47
N GLY A 196 -14.13 3.81 -14.57
CA GLY A 196 -15.48 4.38 -14.64
C GLY A 196 -15.79 5.30 -13.46
N ALA A 197 -15.42 4.91 -12.24
CA ALA A 197 -15.59 5.74 -11.06
C ALA A 197 -14.72 7.01 -11.09
N ILE A 198 -13.48 6.94 -11.58
CA ILE A 198 -12.61 8.12 -11.76
C ILE A 198 -13.21 9.09 -12.76
N LEU A 199 -13.65 8.59 -13.91
CA LEU A 199 -14.28 9.42 -14.95
C LEU A 199 -15.59 10.03 -14.44
N LEU A 200 -16.39 9.24 -13.73
CA LEU A 200 -17.65 9.71 -13.15
C LEU A 200 -17.42 10.81 -12.11
N ASP A 201 -16.45 10.67 -11.21
CA ASP A 201 -16.08 11.72 -10.25
C ASP A 201 -15.54 12.97 -10.96
N TYR A 202 -14.70 12.78 -11.99
CA TYR A 202 -14.12 13.87 -12.77
C TYR A 202 -15.16 14.69 -13.54
N PHE A 203 -16.11 14.02 -14.19
CA PHE A 203 -17.15 14.65 -15.02
C PHE A 203 -18.48 14.86 -14.28
N TRP A 204 -18.56 14.56 -12.97
CA TRP A 204 -19.80 14.56 -12.20
C TRP A 204 -20.56 15.89 -12.32
N LYS A 205 -19.85 17.02 -12.17
CA LYS A 205 -20.45 18.36 -12.24
C LYS A 205 -21.11 18.61 -13.59
N ASP A 206 -20.44 18.23 -14.68
CA ASP A 206 -20.92 18.45 -16.05
C ASP A 206 -22.11 17.52 -16.35
N MET A 207 -22.05 16.27 -15.88
CA MET A 207 -23.16 15.33 -15.99
C MET A 207 -24.41 15.81 -15.25
N VAL A 208 -24.28 16.25 -13.99
CA VAL A 208 -25.40 16.76 -13.18
C VAL A 208 -26.03 18.00 -13.82
N LYS A 209 -25.22 18.91 -14.39
CA LYS A 209 -25.71 20.06 -15.16
C LYS A 209 -26.46 19.63 -16.42
N ALA A 210 -25.90 18.71 -17.20
CA ALA A 210 -26.54 18.19 -18.41
C ALA A 210 -27.88 17.48 -18.11
N LEU A 211 -28.03 16.88 -16.93
CA LEU A 211 -29.26 16.24 -16.46
C LEU A 211 -30.34 17.23 -15.97
N GLY A 212 -30.11 18.54 -16.06
CA GLY A 212 -31.12 19.56 -15.74
C GLY A 212 -31.02 20.14 -14.33
N ALA A 213 -29.83 20.18 -13.72
CA ALA A 213 -29.61 20.92 -12.48
C ALA A 213 -30.03 22.39 -12.62
N SER A 214 -30.65 22.97 -11.59
CA SER A 214 -31.04 24.38 -11.56
C SER A 214 -30.05 25.21 -10.72
N GLY A 215 -29.71 26.42 -11.16
CA GLY A 215 -28.77 27.32 -10.49
C GLY A 215 -27.56 27.72 -11.35
N SER A 216 -26.68 28.56 -10.81
CA SER A 216 -25.49 29.06 -11.51
C SER A 216 -24.26 29.07 -10.59
N GLY A 217 -23.07 28.90 -11.16
CA GLY A 217 -21.81 28.85 -10.41
C GLY A 217 -21.61 27.55 -9.61
N ASP A 218 -21.03 27.66 -8.41
CA ASP A 218 -20.79 26.53 -7.49
C ASP A 218 -22.02 26.18 -6.62
N SER A 219 -23.12 26.93 -6.76
CA SER A 219 -24.38 26.75 -6.03
C SER A 219 -25.48 26.31 -6.98
N TYR A 220 -25.49 25.03 -7.35
CA TYR A 220 -26.58 24.39 -8.12
C TYR A 220 -27.29 23.32 -7.30
N VAL A 221 -28.59 23.19 -7.52
CA VAL A 221 -29.45 22.12 -6.99
C VAL A 221 -29.50 21.03 -8.05
N GLY A 222 -29.13 19.81 -7.68
CA GLY A 222 -29.13 18.72 -8.67
C GLY A 222 -30.54 18.30 -9.06
N PRO A 223 -30.70 17.71 -10.25
CA PRO A 223 -32.01 17.22 -10.68
C PRO A 223 -32.44 16.04 -9.80
N VAL A 224 -33.74 15.95 -9.57
CA VAL A 224 -34.34 14.82 -8.85
C VAL A 224 -34.59 13.69 -9.85
N ILE A 225 -33.81 12.61 -9.73
CA ILE A 225 -33.96 11.42 -10.56
C ILE A 225 -34.40 10.27 -9.65
N LEU A 226 -35.50 9.59 -10.00
CA LEU A 226 -36.06 8.48 -9.19
C LEU A 226 -36.31 8.86 -7.71
N GLY A 227 -36.68 10.12 -7.45
CA GLY A 227 -36.94 10.62 -6.09
C GLY A 227 -35.69 10.99 -5.29
N ILE A 228 -34.49 10.96 -5.90
CA ILE A 228 -33.22 11.30 -5.26
C ILE A 228 -32.68 12.59 -5.90
N GLU A 229 -32.47 13.62 -5.09
CA GLU A 229 -31.75 14.83 -5.51
C GLU A 229 -30.26 14.50 -5.70
N LEU A 230 -29.75 14.67 -6.91
CA LEU A 230 -28.34 14.41 -7.19
C LEU A 230 -27.45 15.46 -6.48
N PRO A 231 -26.47 15.05 -5.66
CA PRO A 231 -25.60 15.99 -4.97
C PRO A 231 -24.62 16.67 -5.94
N GLN A 232 -24.07 17.81 -5.51
CA GLN A 232 -23.13 18.59 -6.31
C GLN A 232 -21.80 17.86 -6.60
N ARG A 233 -21.38 16.95 -5.73
CA ARG A 233 -20.27 16.02 -5.94
C ARG A 233 -20.79 14.60 -5.83
N MET A 234 -20.07 13.66 -6.42
CA MET A 234 -20.32 12.23 -6.29
C MET A 234 -20.54 11.87 -4.79
N TRP A 235 -21.68 11.27 -4.45
CA TRP A 235 -22.00 10.93 -3.04
C TRP A 235 -21.09 9.83 -2.49
N LEU A 236 -20.46 9.06 -3.37
CA LEU A 236 -19.55 7.99 -3.03
C LEU A 236 -18.12 8.56 -3.05
N ASN A 237 -17.50 8.59 -1.88
CA ASN A 237 -16.08 8.89 -1.77
C ASN A 237 -15.24 7.81 -2.51
N PRO A 238 -14.14 8.20 -3.19
CA PRO A 238 -13.09 7.31 -3.72
C PRO A 238 -12.78 6.04 -2.91
N GLN A 239 -12.73 6.12 -1.57
CA GLN A 239 -12.48 4.98 -0.71
C GLN A 239 -13.60 3.93 -0.77
N TRP A 240 -14.86 4.37 -0.72
CA TRP A 240 -16.02 3.49 -0.81
C TRP A 240 -16.14 2.88 -2.21
N HIS A 241 -15.81 3.65 -3.25
CA HIS A 241 -15.69 3.12 -4.60
C HIS A 241 -14.68 1.98 -4.68
N GLY A 242 -13.45 2.19 -4.20
CA GLY A 242 -12.43 1.15 -4.18
C GLY A 242 -12.90 -0.13 -3.49
N PHE A 243 -13.55 0.02 -2.32
CA PHE A 243 -14.09 -1.10 -1.57
C PHE A 243 -15.19 -1.86 -2.34
N ILE A 244 -16.18 -1.17 -2.89
CA ILE A 244 -17.28 -1.80 -3.63
C ILE A 244 -16.74 -2.53 -4.87
N VAL A 245 -15.81 -1.91 -5.59
CA VAL A 245 -15.20 -2.51 -6.79
C VAL A 245 -14.39 -3.75 -6.42
N MET A 246 -13.66 -3.74 -5.30
CA MET A 246 -12.98 -4.93 -4.76
C MET A 246 -13.97 -6.05 -4.43
N CYS A 247 -15.10 -5.76 -3.78
CA CYS A 247 -16.13 -6.77 -3.48
C CYS A 247 -16.73 -7.37 -4.76
N ILE A 248 -17.00 -6.55 -5.76
CA ILE A 248 -17.53 -7.00 -7.07
C ILE A 248 -16.49 -7.88 -7.77
N ALA A 249 -15.22 -7.47 -7.82
CA ALA A 249 -14.14 -8.23 -8.45
C ALA A 249 -13.91 -9.57 -7.73
N ALA A 250 -13.91 -9.61 -6.40
CA ALA A 250 -13.77 -10.84 -5.63
C ALA A 250 -14.97 -11.79 -5.82
N SER A 251 -16.19 -11.24 -5.84
CA SER A 251 -17.41 -12.04 -6.05
C SER A 251 -17.45 -12.63 -7.46
N THR A 252 -17.09 -11.84 -8.48
CA THR A 252 -17.05 -12.31 -9.87
C THR A 252 -15.91 -13.29 -10.11
N PHE A 253 -14.73 -13.08 -9.49
CA PHE A 253 -13.66 -14.08 -9.46
C PHE A 253 -14.18 -15.43 -8.95
N TYR A 254 -14.81 -15.43 -7.78
CA TYR A 254 -15.35 -16.64 -7.16
C TYR A 254 -16.41 -17.32 -8.05
N ILE A 255 -17.40 -16.57 -8.53
CA ILE A 255 -18.50 -17.10 -9.35
C ILE A 255 -17.95 -17.69 -10.65
N VAL A 256 -17.16 -16.93 -11.41
CA VAL A 256 -16.63 -17.38 -12.70
C VAL A 256 -15.68 -18.56 -12.51
N SER A 257 -14.82 -18.55 -11.50
CA SER A 257 -13.96 -19.70 -11.20
C SER A 257 -14.76 -20.94 -10.82
N ARG A 258 -15.85 -20.83 -10.06
CA ARG A 258 -16.72 -21.97 -9.78
C ARG A 258 -17.42 -22.52 -11.02
N LEU A 259 -17.83 -21.65 -11.93
CA LEU A 259 -18.54 -22.02 -13.16
C LEU A 259 -17.60 -22.59 -14.24
N THR A 260 -16.34 -22.17 -14.26
CA THR A 260 -15.36 -22.55 -15.31
C THR A 260 -14.40 -23.67 -14.87
N CYS A 261 -14.23 -23.89 -13.56
CA CYS A 261 -13.35 -24.93 -13.04
C CYS A 261 -13.93 -26.33 -13.34
N ARG A 262 -13.30 -27.04 -14.28
CA ARG A 262 -13.64 -28.44 -14.59
C ARG A 262 -13.13 -29.39 -13.51
N GLU A 263 -11.85 -29.30 -13.19
CA GLU A 263 -11.18 -30.15 -12.20
C GLU A 263 -10.40 -29.30 -11.19
N PRO A 264 -10.40 -29.67 -9.89
CA PRO A 264 -9.58 -28.99 -8.91
C PRO A 264 -8.09 -29.18 -9.19
N PHE A 265 -7.32 -28.10 -9.13
CA PHE A 265 -5.88 -28.12 -9.31
C PHE A 265 -5.15 -28.71 -8.09
N ASP A 266 -4.06 -29.45 -8.33
CA ASP A 266 -3.23 -30.05 -7.29
C ASP A 266 -2.34 -28.97 -6.64
N MET A 267 -2.80 -28.43 -5.51
CA MET A 267 -2.05 -27.42 -4.74
C MET A 267 -0.79 -27.99 -4.08
N ASP A 268 -0.79 -29.29 -3.78
CA ASP A 268 0.38 -29.93 -3.18
C ASP A 268 1.51 -30.00 -4.20
N TRP A 269 1.20 -30.10 -5.49
CA TRP A 269 2.20 -30.00 -6.55
C TRP A 269 2.84 -28.62 -6.59
N LEU A 270 2.03 -27.56 -6.68
CA LEU A 270 2.52 -26.19 -6.78
C LEU A 270 3.38 -25.78 -5.57
N LEU A 271 3.03 -26.27 -4.39
CA LEU A 271 3.69 -25.92 -3.12
C LEU A 271 4.74 -26.96 -2.70
N HIS A 272 5.06 -27.93 -3.56
CA HIS A 272 6.00 -29.03 -3.27
C HIS A 272 5.71 -29.74 -1.95
N ARG A 273 4.43 -30.02 -1.66
CA ARG A 273 3.96 -30.70 -0.45
C ARG A 273 3.65 -32.18 -0.73
N GLY A 274 3.56 -32.96 0.35
CA GLY A 274 3.17 -34.37 0.28
C GLY A 274 4.03 -35.16 -0.72
N LYS A 275 3.39 -35.71 -1.75
CA LYS A 275 4.02 -36.54 -2.80
C LYS A 275 4.96 -35.78 -3.76
N TRP A 276 4.96 -34.45 -3.73
CA TRP A 276 5.74 -33.58 -4.62
C TRP A 276 6.91 -32.88 -3.93
N ARG A 277 7.26 -33.27 -2.69
CA ARG A 277 8.40 -32.71 -1.96
C ARG A 277 9.69 -32.91 -2.76
N VAL A 278 10.48 -31.85 -2.91
CA VAL A 278 11.76 -31.86 -3.62
C VAL A 278 12.85 -32.41 -2.71
N ALA A 279 13.75 -33.21 -3.28
CA ALA A 279 14.79 -33.87 -2.49
C ALA A 279 15.83 -32.93 -1.86
N ALA A 280 16.01 -31.73 -2.43
CA ALA A 280 16.88 -30.69 -1.86
C ALA A 280 16.30 -30.06 -0.57
N ASP A 281 14.98 -30.10 -0.38
CA ASP A 281 14.32 -29.69 0.87
C ASP A 281 14.37 -30.79 1.94
N HIS A 282 15.09 -31.90 1.67
CA HIS A 282 15.43 -32.92 2.67
C HIS A 282 16.56 -32.44 3.60
N THR A 283 16.36 -31.32 4.30
CA THR A 283 16.96 -31.20 5.63
C THR A 283 16.10 -32.04 6.56
N GLY A 284 16.46 -33.32 6.70
CA GLY A 284 15.96 -34.27 7.69
C GLY A 284 14.54 -34.05 8.23
N GLU A 285 13.62 -34.89 7.75
CA GLU A 285 12.40 -35.37 8.43
C GLU A 285 11.12 -35.20 7.59
N ALA A 286 10.64 -36.36 7.16
CA ALA A 286 9.26 -36.62 6.92
C ALA A 286 8.62 -37.00 8.26
N GLU A 287 7.84 -36.10 8.85
CA GLU A 287 6.64 -36.45 9.61
C GLU A 287 5.86 -35.17 9.88
N ALA A 288 4.53 -35.30 9.94
CA ALA A 288 3.65 -34.26 10.43
C ALA A 288 3.90 -34.08 11.94
N GLU A 289 5.02 -33.44 12.29
CA GLU A 289 5.34 -33.17 13.67
C GLU A 289 4.33 -32.15 14.21
N HIS A 290 3.82 -32.40 15.42
CA HIS A 290 2.92 -31.50 16.13
C HIS A 290 3.65 -30.19 16.44
N VAL A 291 3.66 -29.26 15.48
CA VAL A 291 4.06 -27.88 15.73
C VAL A 291 3.08 -27.32 16.77
N PRO A 292 3.55 -26.82 17.92
CA PRO A 292 2.68 -26.22 18.93
C PRO A 292 1.76 -25.18 18.28
N LEU A 293 0.52 -25.08 18.74
CA LEU A 293 -0.49 -24.17 18.15
C LEU A 293 0.04 -22.72 18.07
N LEU A 294 0.82 -22.30 19.07
CA LEU A 294 1.48 -20.99 19.10
C LEU A 294 2.54 -20.82 18.01
N ASP A 295 3.44 -21.79 17.83
CA ASP A 295 4.47 -21.72 16.78
C ASP A 295 3.84 -21.75 15.39
N ARG A 296 2.75 -22.51 15.22
CA ARG A 296 1.95 -22.51 14.00
C ARG A 296 1.22 -21.19 13.76
N LEU A 297 0.77 -20.50 14.81
CA LEU A 297 0.10 -19.20 14.73
C LEU A 297 1.09 -18.07 14.42
N ILE A 298 2.29 -18.11 14.99
CA ILE A 298 3.36 -17.14 14.73
C ILE A 298 4.02 -17.41 13.36
N GLY A 299 3.95 -18.66 12.87
CA GLY A 299 4.60 -19.09 11.63
C GLY A 299 6.09 -19.37 11.81
N VAL A 300 6.52 -19.69 13.04
CA VAL A 300 7.91 -20.08 13.33
C VAL A 300 8.08 -21.54 13.00
N ASP A 301 9.02 -21.83 12.10
CA ASP A 301 9.39 -23.20 11.76
C ASP A 301 10.79 -23.58 12.26
N LYS A 302 11.25 -24.79 11.92
CA LYS A 302 12.57 -25.29 12.31
C LYS A 302 13.73 -24.52 11.67
N LEU A 303 13.52 -23.80 10.56
CA LEU A 303 14.55 -23.04 9.85
C LEU A 303 14.92 -21.74 10.59
N PHE A 304 14.06 -21.27 11.50
CA PHE A 304 14.37 -20.10 12.32
C PHE A 304 15.49 -20.41 13.30
N THR A 305 16.56 -19.59 13.26
CA THR A 305 17.59 -19.64 14.29
C THR A 305 17.01 -19.20 15.63
N ARG A 306 17.68 -19.54 16.75
CA ARG A 306 17.23 -19.11 18.08
C ARG A 306 17.02 -17.59 18.16
N ARG A 307 17.86 -16.81 17.48
CA ARG A 307 17.75 -15.34 17.44
C ARG A 307 16.51 -14.92 16.65
N ASP A 308 16.28 -15.54 15.49
CA ASP A 308 15.12 -15.22 14.65
C ASP A 308 13.80 -15.54 15.35
N ARG A 309 13.75 -16.65 16.11
CA ARG A 309 12.57 -17.00 16.92
C ARG A 309 12.26 -15.93 17.95
N TRP A 310 13.27 -15.47 18.71
CA TRP A 310 13.10 -14.40 19.69
C TRP A 310 12.59 -13.11 19.04
N VAL A 311 13.20 -12.70 17.91
CA VAL A 311 12.79 -11.49 17.19
C VAL A 311 11.35 -11.62 16.67
N ALA A 312 11.01 -12.73 16.02
CA ALA A 312 9.68 -12.98 15.50
C ALA A 312 8.61 -12.99 16.62
N SER A 313 8.90 -13.68 17.72
CA SER A 313 7.99 -13.72 18.88
C SER A 313 7.80 -12.34 19.51
N ILE A 314 8.86 -11.54 19.68
CA ILE A 314 8.76 -10.19 20.24
C ILE A 314 7.90 -9.31 19.32
N ILE A 315 8.15 -9.32 18.01
CA ILE A 315 7.37 -8.52 17.05
C ILE A 315 5.90 -8.92 17.05
N PHE A 316 5.62 -10.24 17.04
CA PHE A 316 4.26 -10.75 17.07
C PHE A 316 3.52 -10.34 18.35
N TRP A 317 4.10 -10.61 19.52
CA TRP A 317 3.47 -10.31 20.80
C TRP A 317 3.35 -8.81 21.06
N TRP A 318 4.35 -8.02 20.66
CA TRP A 318 4.26 -6.57 20.67
C TRP A 318 3.07 -6.11 19.81
N SER A 319 2.93 -6.64 18.60
CA SER A 319 1.81 -6.29 17.71
C SER A 319 0.46 -6.68 18.29
N MET A 320 0.34 -7.87 18.88
CA MET A 320 -0.89 -8.33 19.55
C MET A 320 -1.22 -7.46 20.76
N PHE A 321 -0.23 -7.16 21.60
CA PHE A 321 -0.37 -6.23 22.72
C PHE A 321 -0.84 -4.86 22.24
N CYS A 322 -0.24 -4.31 21.18
CA CYS A 322 -0.64 -3.04 20.60
C CYS A 322 -2.10 -3.08 20.12
N VAL A 323 -2.51 -4.10 19.38
CA VAL A 323 -3.89 -4.23 18.88
C VAL A 323 -4.88 -4.32 20.04
N ILE A 324 -4.60 -5.17 21.03
CA ILE A 324 -5.48 -5.38 22.18
C ILE A 324 -5.57 -4.09 23.02
N LEU A 325 -4.43 -3.49 23.36
CA LEU A 325 -4.39 -2.27 24.17
C LEU A 325 -5.08 -1.10 23.46
N ASN A 326 -4.74 -0.84 22.19
CA ASN A 326 -5.35 0.25 21.45
C ASN A 326 -6.84 0.00 21.21
N GLY A 327 -7.22 -1.24 20.85
CA GLY A 327 -8.62 -1.61 20.69
C GLY A 327 -9.42 -1.41 21.96
N ALA A 328 -8.89 -1.85 23.11
CA ALA A 328 -9.52 -1.67 24.42
C ALA A 328 -9.63 -0.19 24.81
N LEU A 329 -8.58 0.62 24.62
CA LEU A 329 -8.60 2.04 24.95
C LEU A 329 -9.52 2.85 24.02
N VAL A 330 -9.57 2.52 22.74
CA VAL A 330 -10.54 3.11 21.78
C VAL A 330 -11.96 2.74 22.17
N LEU A 331 -12.21 1.46 22.48
CA LEU A 331 -13.53 0.99 22.93
C LEU A 331 -13.94 1.66 24.25
N TRP A 332 -13.01 1.86 25.18
CA TRP A 332 -13.26 2.62 26.39
C TRP A 332 -13.61 4.07 26.05
N HIS A 333 -12.72 4.80 25.38
CA HIS A 333 -12.87 6.25 25.19
C HIS A 333 -14.07 6.63 24.31
N TYR A 334 -14.30 5.90 23.22
CA TYR A 334 -15.36 6.20 22.24
C TYR A 334 -16.62 5.32 22.38
N GLY A 335 -16.54 4.18 23.06
CA GLY A 335 -17.69 3.30 23.30
C GLY A 335 -18.22 3.42 24.72
N VAL A 336 -17.57 2.76 25.67
CA VAL A 336 -18.02 2.65 27.07
C VAL A 336 -18.15 4.03 27.73
N GLY A 337 -17.20 4.93 27.51
CA GLY A 337 -17.20 6.28 28.08
C GLY A 337 -18.33 7.18 27.57
N GLN A 338 -18.92 6.87 26.41
CA GLN A 338 -20.11 7.58 25.90
C GLN A 338 -21.40 7.08 26.55
N ILE A 339 -21.45 5.79 26.89
CA ILE A 339 -22.61 5.14 27.52
C ILE A 339 -22.61 5.40 29.03
N TRP A 340 -21.42 5.43 29.65
CA TRP A 340 -21.27 5.54 31.10
C TRP A 340 -20.30 6.68 31.47
N PRO A 341 -20.80 7.93 31.56
CA PRO A 341 -19.95 9.11 31.75
C PRO A 341 -19.09 9.08 33.03
N ALA A 342 -19.54 8.36 34.07
CA ALA A 342 -18.81 8.25 35.34
C ALA A 342 -17.46 7.51 35.21
N VAL A 343 -17.24 6.72 34.16
CA VAL A 343 -15.97 6.03 33.88
C VAL A 343 -15.29 6.61 32.64
N GLN A 344 -15.70 7.79 32.16
CA GLN A 344 -15.13 8.38 30.96
C GLN A 344 -13.66 8.76 31.18
N MET A 345 -12.80 8.32 30.27
CA MET A 345 -11.39 8.67 30.32
C MET A 345 -11.17 10.15 30.00
N GLU A 346 -10.43 10.83 30.87
CA GLU A 346 -10.09 12.24 30.69
C GLU A 346 -9.34 12.48 29.36
N ASN A 347 -9.69 13.55 28.65
CA ASN A 347 -9.03 13.93 27.40
C ASN A 347 -7.51 14.12 27.57
N ARG A 348 -7.08 14.60 28.74
CA ARG A 348 -5.66 14.74 29.08
C ARG A 348 -4.97 13.38 29.14
N ALA A 349 -5.57 12.39 29.81
CA ALA A 349 -5.03 11.03 29.86
C ALA A 349 -4.94 10.40 28.46
N TRP A 350 -5.95 10.63 27.61
CA TRP A 350 -5.94 10.20 26.21
C TRP A 350 -4.79 10.84 25.42
N ALA A 351 -4.57 12.15 25.58
CA ALA A 351 -3.47 12.86 24.93
C ALA A 351 -2.10 12.35 25.40
N TRP A 352 -1.91 12.10 26.71
CA TRP A 352 -0.67 11.53 27.24
C TRP A 352 -0.40 10.12 26.72
N PHE A 353 -1.43 9.28 26.61
CA PHE A 353 -1.30 7.97 25.97
C PHE A 353 -0.76 8.11 24.55
N TRP A 354 -1.38 8.95 23.70
CA TRP A 354 -0.91 9.14 22.32
C TRP A 354 0.46 9.82 22.20
N LEU A 355 0.83 10.67 23.15
CA LEU A 355 2.18 11.24 23.22
C LEU A 355 3.21 10.13 23.49
N ILE A 356 2.97 9.29 24.51
CA ILE A 356 3.92 8.24 24.88
C ILE A 356 3.94 7.15 23.82
N TYR A 357 2.77 6.58 23.51
CA TYR A 357 2.62 5.47 22.59
C TYR A 357 2.87 5.86 21.13
N GLY A 358 2.37 7.01 20.69
CA GLY A 358 2.45 7.44 19.29
C GLY A 358 3.73 8.20 18.93
N LEU A 359 4.45 8.76 19.91
CA LEU A 359 5.67 9.54 19.66
C LEU A 359 6.88 9.01 20.40
N VAL A 360 6.85 8.95 21.74
CA VAL A 360 8.04 8.62 22.54
C VAL A 360 8.53 7.19 22.25
N ILE A 361 7.64 6.21 22.32
CA ILE A 361 7.97 4.80 22.07
C ILE A 361 8.53 4.61 20.65
N PRO A 362 7.85 5.06 19.56
CA PRO A 362 8.39 4.97 18.21
C PRO A 362 9.73 5.67 18.03
N PHE A 363 9.97 6.80 18.72
CA PHE A 363 11.26 7.49 18.65
C PHE A 363 12.38 6.66 19.27
N LEU A 364 12.15 6.04 20.43
CA LEU A 364 13.11 5.13 21.05
C LEU A 364 13.37 3.89 20.18
N PHE A 365 12.31 3.29 19.64
CA PHE A 365 12.44 2.17 18.71
C PHE A 365 13.21 2.56 17.45
N ALA A 366 12.92 3.71 16.85
CA ALA A 366 13.63 4.20 15.67
C ALA A 366 15.12 4.45 15.95
N ALA A 367 15.47 5.01 17.10
CA ALA A 367 16.86 5.20 17.49
C ALA A 367 17.59 3.86 17.66
N PHE A 368 16.94 2.88 18.29
CA PHE A 368 17.48 1.54 18.47
C PHE A 368 17.63 0.78 17.14
N THR A 369 16.58 0.75 16.32
CA THR A 369 16.59 0.03 15.03
C THR A 369 17.50 0.70 14.01
N LEU A 370 17.70 2.02 14.07
CA LEU A 370 18.69 2.70 13.23
C LEU A 370 20.10 2.15 13.47
N VAL A 371 20.50 1.99 14.72
CA VAL A 371 21.82 1.43 15.07
C VAL A 371 21.88 -0.06 14.69
N TRP A 372 20.86 -0.82 15.09
CA TRP A 372 20.82 -2.26 14.84
C TRP A 372 20.81 -2.60 13.34
N PHE A 373 19.86 -2.06 12.57
CA PHE A 373 19.76 -2.30 11.13
C PHE A 373 20.87 -1.60 10.35
N GLY A 374 21.39 -0.47 10.84
CA GLY A 374 22.55 0.18 10.22
C GLY A 374 23.79 -0.72 10.25
N ILE A 375 24.08 -1.33 11.40
CA ILE A 375 25.21 -2.26 11.54
C ILE A 375 24.92 -3.57 10.82
N GLY A 376 23.78 -4.19 11.08
CA GLY A 376 23.39 -5.48 10.50
C GLY A 376 23.32 -5.42 8.97
N GLY A 377 22.63 -4.42 8.44
CA GLY A 377 22.50 -4.22 6.99
C GLY A 377 23.84 -3.97 6.30
N ALA A 378 24.78 -3.26 6.95
CA ALA A 378 26.12 -3.06 6.38
C ALA A 378 26.92 -4.38 6.32
N ILE A 379 26.81 -5.23 7.35
CA ILE A 379 27.46 -6.54 7.39
C ILE A 379 26.84 -7.46 6.32
N ASP A 380 25.51 -7.56 6.29
CA ASP A 380 24.79 -8.42 5.35
C ASP A 380 25.02 -7.99 3.90
N LEU A 381 25.09 -6.68 3.63
CA LEU A 381 25.41 -6.16 2.30
C LEU A 381 26.82 -6.58 1.84
N LYS A 382 27.80 -6.58 2.75
CA LYS A 382 29.16 -7.05 2.46
C LYS A 382 29.15 -8.54 2.14
N ASP A 383 28.44 -9.35 2.91
CA ASP A 383 28.34 -10.80 2.70
C ASP A 383 27.55 -11.14 1.43
N PHE A 384 26.52 -10.36 1.11
CA PHE A 384 25.77 -10.46 -0.15
C PHE A 384 26.69 -10.24 -1.36
N PHE A 385 27.49 -9.17 -1.38
CA PHE A 385 28.44 -8.93 -2.48
C PHE A 385 29.54 -10.00 -2.55
N ARG A 386 30.01 -10.51 -1.41
CA ARG A 386 30.96 -11.64 -1.38
C ARG A 386 30.37 -12.88 -2.04
N THR A 387 29.12 -13.21 -1.71
CA THR A 387 28.41 -14.39 -2.22
C THR A 387 28.11 -14.25 -3.72
N LEU A 388 27.66 -13.07 -4.16
CA LEU A 388 27.48 -12.77 -5.58
C LEU A 388 28.78 -12.88 -6.39
N GLY A 389 29.93 -12.59 -5.78
CA GLY A 389 31.24 -12.77 -6.39
C GLY A 389 31.57 -14.23 -6.68
N THR A 390 31.00 -15.17 -5.92
CA THR A 390 31.26 -16.62 -6.05
C THR A 390 30.18 -17.39 -6.82
N MET A 391 29.06 -16.75 -7.16
CA MET A 391 27.91 -17.41 -7.79
C MET A 391 28.18 -17.71 -9.27
N LYS A 392 28.01 -18.98 -9.68
CA LYS A 392 28.03 -19.36 -11.10
C LYS A 392 26.74 -18.87 -11.76
N ARG A 393 26.87 -18.03 -12.79
CA ARG A 393 25.73 -17.45 -13.52
C ARG A 393 25.33 -18.40 -14.65
N ASP A 394 24.08 -18.86 -14.62
CA ASP A 394 23.46 -19.47 -15.79
C ASP A 394 22.74 -18.40 -16.60
N ALA A 395 23.13 -18.23 -17.86
CA ALA A 395 22.50 -17.26 -18.77
C ALA A 395 21.15 -17.76 -19.33
N HIS A 396 20.79 -19.01 -19.06
CA HIS A 396 19.57 -19.67 -19.55
C HIS A 396 18.53 -19.88 -18.45
N ASP A 397 18.86 -19.49 -17.21
CA ASP A 397 17.90 -19.43 -16.12
C ASP A 397 16.88 -18.32 -16.41
N ASP A 398 15.71 -18.74 -16.90
CA ASP A 398 14.56 -17.89 -17.17
C ASP A 398 13.60 -17.82 -15.97
N GLY A 399 13.99 -18.37 -14.82
CA GLY A 399 13.17 -18.44 -13.61
C GLY A 399 11.98 -19.38 -13.70
N SER A 400 11.86 -20.19 -14.77
CA SER A 400 10.73 -21.10 -14.96
C SER A 400 10.93 -22.45 -14.26
N VAL A 401 9.96 -22.83 -13.41
CA VAL A 401 9.91 -24.19 -12.83
C VAL A 401 9.27 -25.13 -13.86
N ARG A 402 10.11 -25.86 -14.60
CA ARG A 402 9.64 -26.89 -15.53
C ARG A 402 9.08 -28.05 -14.74
N ARG A 403 7.97 -28.66 -15.21
CA ARG A 403 7.33 -29.81 -14.55
C ARG A 403 8.37 -30.90 -14.24
N PRO A 404 8.67 -31.18 -12.97
CA PRO A 404 9.53 -32.28 -12.61
C PRO A 404 8.79 -33.60 -12.84
N ILE A 405 9.53 -34.65 -13.20
CA ILE A 405 9.01 -36.02 -13.15
C ILE A 405 8.78 -36.37 -11.67
N PRO A 406 7.62 -36.93 -11.29
CA PRO A 406 7.37 -37.33 -9.89
C PRO A 406 8.48 -38.23 -9.37
N VAL A 407 8.91 -38.07 -8.11
CA VAL A 407 10.01 -38.85 -7.49
C VAL A 407 9.78 -40.37 -7.59
N ALA A 408 8.52 -40.82 -7.49
CA ALA A 408 8.16 -42.23 -7.69
C ALA A 408 8.42 -42.71 -9.13
N ALA A 409 8.12 -41.89 -10.14
CA ALA A 409 8.35 -42.22 -11.54
C ALA A 409 9.84 -42.08 -11.93
N ALA A 410 10.61 -41.25 -11.23
CA ALA A 410 12.06 -41.14 -11.40
C ALA A 410 12.78 -42.40 -10.90
N GLY A 411 12.34 -42.95 -9.75
CA GLY A 411 12.85 -44.23 -9.22
C GLY A 411 12.57 -45.40 -10.16
N ASP A 412 11.35 -45.50 -10.70
CA ASP A 412 10.97 -46.54 -11.66
C ASP A 412 11.74 -46.43 -12.99
N ALA A 413 12.00 -45.21 -13.46
CA ALA A 413 12.78 -44.97 -14.67
C ALA A 413 14.27 -45.31 -14.47
N GLU A 414 14.84 -44.98 -13.31
CA GLU A 414 16.23 -45.35 -12.98
C GLU A 414 16.37 -46.86 -12.80
N GLU A 415 15.42 -47.53 -12.15
CA GLU A 415 15.40 -48.99 -11.99
C GLU A 415 15.20 -49.73 -13.33
N ALA A 416 14.37 -49.20 -14.24
CA ALA A 416 14.21 -49.73 -15.59
C ALA A 416 15.49 -49.55 -16.44
N THR A 417 16.21 -48.45 -16.26
CA THR A 417 17.49 -48.18 -16.96
C THR A 417 18.62 -49.06 -16.42
N ILE A 418 18.59 -49.41 -15.12
CA ILE A 418 19.54 -50.35 -14.51
C ILE A 418 19.24 -51.80 -14.93
N LYS A 419 17.96 -52.19 -15.06
CA LYS A 419 17.55 -53.53 -15.53
C LYS A 419 17.81 -53.78 -17.02
N THR A 420 17.96 -52.74 -17.83
CA THR A 420 18.37 -52.86 -19.25
C THR A 420 19.89 -52.80 -19.45
N ARG A 421 20.65 -52.47 -18.39
CA ARG A 421 22.13 -52.46 -18.39
C ARG A 421 22.76 -53.65 -17.66
N ARG A 422 21.97 -54.54 -17.06
CA ARG A 422 22.38 -55.87 -16.61
C ARG A 422 21.85 -56.90 -17.60
#